data_AF-A0A839ZYJ7-F1
#
_entry.id   AF-A0A839ZYJ7-F1
#
_cell.length_a   1.000
_cell.length_b   1.000
_cell.length_c   1.000
_cell.angle_alpha   90.00
_cell.angle_beta   90.00
_cell.angle_gamma   90.00
#
_symmetry.space_group_name_H-M   'P 1'
#
loop_
_entity.id
_entity.type
_entity.pdbx_description
1 polymer ?
#
loop_
_entity_poly.entity_id
_entity_poly.type
_entity_poly.pdbx_seq_one_letter_code
_entity_poly.pdbx_strand_id
1 'polypeptide(L)'
;MASRAISITIKRELSLDDLAAPPDAAEIEAAHEDRYLDGNQAFVDLGGMSWANLSETLEIERRILDRLERAPDLDEEEEAVIEELDAEFGADALWGLDPGVASATIALSALGATPVASCNGGVLGGQHNEAYPLVAFYMPTGIAARVHELATAAQAGLIVDDSGRAQIYGGSYRELLRFAELTLEVGGLEAV
;
A
#
# COMPACT_ATOMS: atom_id res chain seq x y z
N MET A 1 -19.97 -5.56 -10.37
CA MET A 1 -18.60 -5.95 -9.95
C MET A 1 -17.74 -4.76 -10.27
N ALA A 2 -17.22 -4.05 -9.27
CA ALA A 2 -16.59 -2.75 -9.53
C ALA A 2 -15.08 -2.66 -9.23
N SER A 3 -14.41 -3.74 -8.82
CA SER A 3 -12.95 -3.81 -9.00
C SER A 3 -12.66 -4.64 -10.25
N ARG A 4 -11.76 -4.15 -11.10
CA ARG A 4 -11.22 -4.96 -12.18
C ARG A 4 -10.30 -6.01 -11.55
N ALA A 5 -10.78 -7.23 -11.37
CA ALA A 5 -9.96 -8.32 -10.86
C ALA A 5 -9.00 -8.79 -11.97
N ILE A 6 -7.71 -8.75 -11.68
CA ILE A 6 -6.66 -9.20 -12.59
C ILE A 6 -6.27 -10.63 -12.21
N SER A 7 -6.31 -11.52 -13.18
CA SER A 7 -5.90 -12.91 -12.98
C SER A 7 -4.37 -12.99 -12.87
N ILE A 8 -3.86 -13.03 -11.64
CA ILE A 8 -2.43 -13.19 -11.34
C ILE A 8 -2.17 -14.44 -10.50
N THR A 9 -0.94 -14.94 -10.57
CA THR A 9 -0.50 -16.01 -9.65
C THR A 9 0.07 -15.38 -8.39
N ILE A 10 -0.58 -15.65 -7.26
CA ILE A 10 -0.10 -15.20 -5.95
C ILE A 10 1.08 -16.08 -5.51
N LYS A 11 2.24 -15.46 -5.31
CA LYS A 11 3.44 -16.06 -4.74
C LYS A 11 3.72 -15.45 -3.38
N ARG A 12 4.30 -16.23 -2.47
CA ARG A 12 4.70 -15.79 -1.11
C ARG A 12 6.13 -16.22 -0.83
N GLU A 13 7.01 -15.84 -1.75
CA GLU A 13 8.43 -16.21 -1.80
C GLU A 13 9.23 -15.08 -1.15
N LEU A 14 9.40 -15.17 0.17
CA LEU A 14 10.21 -14.24 0.92
C LEU A 14 11.47 -14.94 1.40
N SER A 15 12.62 -14.50 0.89
CA SER A 15 13.94 -14.93 1.34
C SER A 15 14.61 -13.77 2.05
N LEU A 16 15.07 -13.99 3.28
CA LEU A 16 15.75 -12.94 4.05
C LEU A 16 17.12 -12.59 3.45
N ASP A 17 17.74 -13.55 2.77
CA ASP A 17 19.05 -13.36 2.11
C ASP A 17 18.95 -12.48 0.86
N ASP A 18 17.75 -12.35 0.30
CA ASP A 18 17.49 -11.55 -0.90
C ASP A 18 17.09 -10.10 -0.54
N LEU A 19 16.83 -9.80 0.74
CA LEU A 19 16.45 -8.45 1.16
C LEU A 19 17.66 -7.52 1.19
N ALA A 20 17.53 -6.38 0.49
CA ALA A 20 18.45 -5.27 0.62
C ALA A 20 18.24 -4.56 1.96
N ALA A 21 19.29 -3.91 2.46
CA ALA A 21 19.19 -3.06 3.64
C ALA A 21 18.25 -1.88 3.35
N PRO A 22 17.39 -1.47 4.30
CA PRO A 22 16.61 -0.25 4.15
C PRO A 22 17.52 0.97 3.95
N PRO A 23 17.08 1.98 3.18
CA PRO A 23 17.81 3.23 3.03
C PRO A 23 18.02 3.88 4.39
N ASP A 24 19.19 4.47 4.58
CA ASP A 24 19.51 5.19 5.80
C ASP A 24 18.84 6.59 5.85
N ALA A 25 18.96 7.27 6.99
CA ALA A 25 18.31 8.56 7.19
C ALA A 25 18.82 9.64 6.22
N ALA A 26 20.09 9.59 5.82
CA ALA A 26 20.65 10.57 4.89
C ALA A 26 20.16 10.29 3.46
N GLU A 27 20.02 9.02 3.09
CA GLU A 27 19.41 8.61 1.81
C GLU A 27 17.93 9.04 1.74
N ILE A 28 17.16 8.87 2.82
CA ILE A 28 15.77 9.34 2.90
C ILE A 28 15.66 10.87 2.85
N GLU A 29 16.53 11.59 3.56
CA GLU A 29 16.54 13.05 3.53
C GLU A 29 16.82 13.58 2.12
N ALA A 30 17.84 13.05 1.45
CA ALA A 30 18.15 13.39 0.06
C ALA A 30 16.99 13.05 -0.89
N ALA A 31 16.38 11.87 -0.74
CA ALA A 31 15.25 11.45 -1.54
C ALA A 31 14.02 12.35 -1.37
N HIS A 32 13.78 12.85 -0.15
CA HIS A 32 12.70 13.78 0.12
C HIS A 32 12.92 15.14 -0.57
N GLU A 33 14.15 15.66 -0.56
CA GLU A 33 14.51 16.89 -1.27
C GLU A 33 14.39 16.73 -2.79
N ASP A 34 14.91 15.63 -3.33
CA ASP A 34 14.92 15.35 -4.77
C ASP A 34 13.58 14.82 -5.30
N ARG A 35 12.65 14.48 -4.39
CA ARG A 35 11.37 13.79 -4.68
C ARG A 35 11.59 12.47 -5.42
N TYR A 36 12.74 11.83 -5.20
CA TYR A 36 13.17 10.65 -5.93
C TYR A 36 13.74 9.56 -5.03
N LEU A 37 13.17 8.34 -5.12
CA LEU A 37 13.75 7.14 -4.51
C LEU A 37 13.44 5.91 -5.36
N ASP A 38 14.46 5.15 -5.73
CA ASP A 38 14.35 3.87 -6.46
C ASP A 38 13.38 3.85 -7.65
N GLY A 39 13.45 4.90 -8.46
CA GLY A 39 12.63 5.04 -9.67
C GLY A 39 11.28 5.73 -9.44
N ASN A 40 10.86 5.96 -8.19
CA ASN A 40 9.71 6.78 -7.87
C ASN A 40 10.09 8.26 -7.97
N GLN A 41 9.59 8.97 -8.99
CA GLN A 41 9.86 10.40 -9.26
C GLN A 41 8.95 11.37 -8.49
N ALA A 42 8.07 10.84 -7.66
CA ALA A 42 7.19 11.61 -6.79
C ALA A 42 7.26 11.08 -5.36
N PHE A 43 8.45 10.64 -4.93
CA PHE A 43 8.64 10.05 -3.60
C PHE A 43 8.20 11.02 -2.50
N VAL A 44 7.44 10.47 -1.56
CA VAL A 44 7.04 11.09 -0.29
C VAL A 44 7.44 10.11 0.79
N ASP A 45 8.20 10.57 1.78
CA ASP A 45 8.53 9.75 2.93
C ASP A 45 7.28 9.54 3.78
N LEU A 46 6.75 8.32 3.74
CA LEU A 46 5.65 7.86 4.57
C LEU A 46 6.15 6.89 5.65
N GLY A 47 7.43 6.92 6.01
CA GLY A 47 8.00 6.13 7.10
C GLY A 47 7.52 6.58 8.49
N GLY A 48 7.44 5.63 9.43
CA GLY A 48 7.10 5.92 10.83
C GLY A 48 5.63 6.25 11.10
N MET A 49 4.72 5.86 10.21
CA MET A 49 3.28 6.06 10.40
C MET A 49 2.76 5.26 11.59
N SER A 50 1.73 5.78 12.25
CA SER A 50 1.16 5.14 13.44
C SER A 50 -0.02 4.22 13.14
N TRP A 51 -0.36 3.38 14.10
CA TRP A 51 -1.62 2.61 14.09
C TRP A 51 -2.87 3.50 14.00
N ALA A 52 -2.81 4.72 14.54
CA ALA A 52 -3.89 5.69 14.41
C ALA A 52 -4.04 6.18 12.96
N ASN A 53 -2.91 6.45 12.28
CA ASN A 53 -2.94 6.79 10.85
C ASN A 53 -3.51 5.63 10.03
N LEU A 54 -3.16 4.38 10.37
CA LEU A 54 -3.72 3.20 9.71
C LEU A 54 -5.24 3.10 9.91
N SER A 55 -5.72 3.29 11.14
CA SER A 55 -7.15 3.25 11.46
C SER A 55 -7.94 4.30 10.67
N GLU A 56 -7.46 5.55 10.67
CA GLU A 56 -8.07 6.66 9.93
C GLU A 56 -8.09 6.38 8.41
N THR A 57 -6.97 5.90 7.86
CA THR A 57 -6.87 5.56 6.44
C THR A 57 -7.86 4.45 6.06
N LEU A 58 -7.98 3.41 6.89
CA LEU A 58 -8.93 2.32 6.68
C LEU A 58 -10.40 2.77 6.76
N GLU A 59 -10.73 3.72 7.64
CA GLU A 59 -12.09 4.28 7.71
C GLU A 59 -12.48 4.99 6.41
N ILE A 60 -11.58 5.82 5.89
CA ILE A 60 -11.78 6.55 4.62
C ILE A 60 -11.85 5.57 3.45
N GLU A 61 -10.87 4.68 3.31
CA GLU A 61 -10.83 3.72 2.19
C GLU A 61 -12.03 2.78 2.19
N ARG A 62 -12.46 2.27 3.36
CA ARG A 62 -13.65 1.42 3.42
C ARG A 62 -14.87 2.14 2.88
N ARG A 63 -15.12 3.37 3.31
CA ARG A 63 -16.27 4.18 2.84
C ARG A 63 -16.27 4.31 1.32
N ILE A 64 -15.10 4.58 0.76
CA ILE A 64 -14.92 4.85 -0.67
C ILE A 64 -15.00 3.58 -1.50
N LEU A 65 -14.27 2.53 -1.12
CA LEU A 65 -14.26 1.26 -1.85
C LEU A 65 -15.66 0.63 -1.82
N ASP A 66 -16.39 0.73 -0.71
CA ASP A 66 -17.78 0.29 -0.63
C ASP A 66 -18.72 1.02 -1.60
N ARG A 67 -18.47 2.32 -1.83
CA ARG A 67 -19.23 3.14 -2.77
C ARG A 67 -18.90 2.75 -4.21
N LEU A 68 -17.62 2.64 -4.52
CA LEU A 68 -17.13 2.19 -5.84
C LEU A 68 -17.68 0.80 -6.17
N GLU A 69 -17.67 -0.15 -5.23
CA GLU A 69 -18.21 -1.51 -5.43
C GLU A 69 -19.67 -1.58 -5.89
N ARG A 70 -20.46 -0.58 -5.51
CA ARG A 70 -21.90 -0.49 -5.80
C ARG A 70 -22.19 0.40 -7.01
N ALA A 71 -21.19 1.05 -7.56
CA ALA A 71 -21.34 1.96 -8.69
C ALA A 71 -21.72 1.21 -9.98
N PRO A 72 -22.68 1.73 -10.76
CA PRO A 72 -23.01 1.17 -12.07
C PRO A 72 -21.96 1.52 -13.13
N ASP A 73 -21.32 2.68 -13.01
CA ASP A 73 -20.21 3.15 -13.82
C ASP A 73 -19.04 3.46 -12.89
N LEU A 74 -17.97 2.67 -12.99
CA LEU A 74 -16.82 2.80 -12.09
C LEU A 74 -15.99 4.04 -12.41
N ASP A 75 -15.81 4.35 -13.69
CA ASP A 75 -14.89 5.42 -14.10
C ASP A 75 -15.50 6.79 -13.73
N GLU A 76 -16.82 6.97 -13.90
CA GLU A 76 -17.54 8.17 -13.44
C GLU A 76 -17.53 8.29 -11.90
N GLU A 77 -17.72 7.18 -11.18
CA GLU A 77 -17.72 7.20 -9.71
C GLU A 77 -16.33 7.46 -9.13
N GLU A 78 -15.27 6.96 -9.76
CA GLU A 78 -13.88 7.22 -9.37
C GLU A 78 -13.56 8.72 -9.45
N GLU A 79 -13.92 9.38 -10.55
CA GLU A 79 -13.73 10.83 -10.71
C GLU A 79 -14.48 11.61 -9.62
N ALA A 80 -15.75 11.25 -9.36
CA ALA A 80 -16.55 11.89 -8.31
C ALA A 80 -15.98 11.66 -6.89
N VAL A 81 -15.43 10.49 -6.61
CA VAL A 81 -14.77 10.16 -5.34
C VAL A 81 -13.49 10.98 -5.16
N ILE A 82 -12.68 11.12 -6.21
CA ILE A 82 -11.44 11.90 -6.17
C ILE A 82 -11.76 13.38 -5.88
N GLU A 83 -12.74 13.95 -6.56
CA GLU A 83 -13.19 15.32 -6.31
C GLU A 83 -13.71 15.52 -4.87
N GLU A 84 -14.47 14.56 -4.35
CA GLU A 84 -14.96 14.60 -2.96
C GLU A 84 -13.83 14.50 -1.94
N LEU A 85 -12.87 13.60 -2.17
CA LEU A 85 -11.69 13.45 -1.33
C LEU A 85 -10.87 14.74 -1.26
N ASP A 86 -10.61 15.37 -2.41
CA ASP A 86 -9.90 16.66 -2.47
C ASP A 86 -10.70 17.77 -1.77
N ALA A 87 -12.02 17.79 -1.92
CA ALA A 87 -12.87 18.77 -1.24
C ALA A 87 -12.93 18.59 0.28
N GLU A 88 -12.94 17.35 0.78
CA GLU A 88 -13.08 17.02 2.22
C GLU A 88 -11.73 17.06 2.95
N PHE A 89 -10.67 16.53 2.34
CA PHE A 89 -9.36 16.32 2.98
C PHE A 89 -8.21 17.07 2.31
N GLY A 90 -8.45 17.70 1.15
CA GLY A 90 -7.43 18.39 0.36
C GLY A 90 -6.60 17.47 -0.53
N ALA A 91 -5.62 18.05 -1.21
CA ALA A 91 -4.77 17.36 -2.18
C ALA A 91 -3.95 16.19 -1.58
N ASP A 92 -3.79 16.15 -0.26
CA ASP A 92 -3.08 15.10 0.47
C ASP A 92 -4.04 14.04 1.03
N ALA A 93 -5.30 13.98 0.56
CA ALA A 93 -6.23 12.92 0.88
C ALA A 93 -5.58 11.55 0.71
N LEU A 94 -5.77 10.65 1.68
CA LEU A 94 -5.11 9.34 1.71
C LEU A 94 -3.57 9.41 1.53
N TRP A 95 -2.95 10.49 2.02
CA TRP A 95 -1.50 10.73 1.92
C TRP A 95 -1.01 10.90 0.47
N GLY A 96 -1.90 11.34 -0.42
CA GLY A 96 -1.63 11.44 -1.86
C GLY A 96 -1.52 10.08 -2.56
N LEU A 97 -2.06 9.01 -1.95
CA LEU A 97 -2.06 7.66 -2.50
C LEU A 97 -3.42 7.26 -3.04
N ASP A 98 -3.43 6.32 -3.98
CA ASP A 98 -4.66 5.77 -4.52
C ASP A 98 -5.45 4.97 -3.46
N PRO A 99 -6.79 5.02 -3.50
CA PRO A 99 -7.62 4.08 -2.77
C PRO A 99 -7.28 2.63 -3.17
N GLY A 100 -7.23 1.75 -2.17
CA GLY A 100 -6.87 0.35 -2.32
C GLY A 100 -5.39 0.04 -2.10
N VAL A 101 -4.51 1.04 -2.04
CA VAL A 101 -3.08 0.87 -1.69
C VAL A 101 -2.64 1.74 -0.52
N ALA A 102 -3.42 2.77 -0.16
CA ALA A 102 -3.06 3.70 0.90
C ALA A 102 -2.92 2.97 2.25
N SER A 103 -3.95 2.23 2.69
CA SER A 103 -3.87 1.52 3.98
C SER A 103 -2.79 0.46 4.01
N ALA A 104 -2.48 -0.23 2.91
CA ALA A 104 -1.39 -1.19 2.87
C ALA A 104 -0.02 -0.51 3.03
N THR A 105 0.16 0.65 2.39
CA THR A 105 1.36 1.49 2.57
C THR A 105 1.53 1.93 4.01
N ILE A 106 0.46 2.45 4.63
CA ILE A 106 0.48 2.89 6.03
C ILE A 106 0.66 1.71 7.00
N ALA A 107 0.09 0.55 6.71
CA ALA A 107 0.26 -0.67 7.50
C ALA A 107 1.70 -1.16 7.52
N LEU A 108 2.37 -1.16 6.35
CA LEU A 108 3.78 -1.49 6.24
C LEU A 108 4.64 -0.49 7.03
N SER A 109 4.38 0.79 6.88
CA SER A 109 5.07 1.84 7.63
C SER A 109 4.91 1.69 9.15
N ALA A 110 3.70 1.40 9.62
CA ALA A 110 3.43 1.16 11.04
C ALA A 110 4.11 -0.09 11.61
N LEU A 111 4.37 -1.09 10.75
CA LEU A 111 5.18 -2.25 11.10
C LEU A 111 6.69 -1.94 11.13
N GLY A 112 7.12 -0.75 10.72
CA GLY A 112 8.53 -0.35 10.66
C GLY A 112 9.21 -0.66 9.33
N ALA A 113 8.45 -0.92 8.27
CA ALA A 113 8.98 -0.93 6.91
C ALA A 113 9.13 0.49 6.35
N THR A 114 9.85 0.62 5.25
CA THR A 114 10.03 1.86 4.49
C THR A 114 9.37 1.68 3.11
N PRO A 115 8.10 2.10 2.93
CA PRO A 115 7.47 2.11 1.63
C PRO A 115 8.17 3.08 0.69
N VAL A 116 8.39 2.67 -0.56
CA VAL A 116 9.11 3.49 -1.55
C VAL A 116 8.31 3.75 -2.82
N ALA A 117 7.37 2.86 -3.15
CA ALA A 117 6.45 3.05 -4.27
C ALA A 117 5.15 2.29 -4.01
N SER A 118 4.06 2.78 -4.57
CA SER A 118 2.80 2.08 -4.63
C SER A 118 2.09 2.39 -5.95
N CYS A 119 1.20 1.50 -6.37
CA CYS A 119 0.38 1.68 -7.55
C CYS A 119 -0.87 0.82 -7.40
N ASN A 120 -2.06 1.34 -7.73
CA ASN A 120 -3.28 0.53 -7.70
C ASN A 120 -3.40 -0.40 -8.94
N GLY A 121 -2.52 -0.28 -9.93
CA GLY A 121 -2.48 -1.13 -11.12
C GLY A 121 -3.71 -1.03 -12.01
N GLY A 122 -4.43 0.09 -11.96
CA GLY A 122 -5.62 0.34 -12.77
C GLY A 122 -6.87 -0.40 -12.33
N VAL A 123 -6.87 -1.00 -11.13
CA VAL A 123 -8.03 -1.76 -10.63
C VAL A 123 -9.25 -0.89 -10.33
N LEU A 124 -9.01 0.42 -10.13
CA LEU A 124 -10.05 1.44 -10.00
C LEU A 124 -10.20 2.30 -11.26
N GLY A 125 -9.18 2.39 -12.11
CA GLY A 125 -9.20 3.15 -13.37
C GLY A 125 -7.88 3.86 -13.62
N GLY A 126 -7.80 4.72 -14.64
CA GLY A 126 -6.61 5.50 -14.97
C GLY A 126 -5.48 4.75 -15.71
N GLN A 127 -4.40 5.48 -16.02
CA GLN A 127 -3.17 4.92 -16.60
C GLN A 127 -2.18 4.59 -15.48
N HIS A 128 -1.68 3.36 -15.49
CA HIS A 128 -0.79 2.84 -14.45
C HIS A 128 0.42 2.16 -15.06
N ASN A 129 1.56 2.27 -14.38
CA ASN A 129 2.80 1.62 -14.79
C ASN A 129 2.77 0.12 -14.49
N GLU A 130 2.11 -0.26 -13.40
CA GLU A 130 2.00 -1.64 -12.96
C GLU A 130 0.71 -2.28 -13.45
N ALA A 131 0.78 -3.60 -13.69
CA ALA A 131 -0.35 -4.37 -14.20
C ALA A 131 -1.32 -4.83 -13.11
N TYR A 132 -1.02 -4.58 -11.83
CA TYR A 132 -1.78 -5.01 -10.66
C TYR A 132 -1.42 -4.16 -9.42
N PRO A 133 -2.29 -4.09 -8.41
CA PRO A 133 -2.05 -3.28 -7.23
C PRO A 133 -0.90 -3.83 -6.41
N LEU A 134 0.04 -2.96 -6.05
CA LEU A 134 1.21 -3.32 -5.26
C LEU A 134 1.73 -2.16 -4.41
N VAL A 135 2.49 -2.52 -3.38
CA VAL A 135 3.34 -1.62 -2.61
C VAL A 135 4.73 -2.24 -2.54
N ALA A 136 5.75 -1.48 -2.98
CA ALA A 136 7.15 -1.83 -2.88
C ALA A 136 7.77 -1.15 -1.65
N PHE A 137 8.56 -1.89 -0.88
CA PHE A 137 9.11 -1.42 0.38
C PHE A 137 10.40 -2.14 0.76
N TYR A 138 11.22 -1.46 1.57
CA TYR A 138 12.27 -2.09 2.34
C TYR A 138 11.76 -2.48 3.72
N MET A 139 12.32 -3.53 4.32
CA MET A 139 11.99 -3.88 5.70
C MET A 139 13.19 -4.42 6.46
N PRO A 140 13.29 -4.15 7.77
CA PRO A 140 14.20 -4.87 8.65
C PRO A 140 13.85 -6.36 8.69
N THR A 141 14.87 -7.22 8.78
CA THR A 141 14.66 -8.68 8.89
C THR A 141 13.82 -9.08 10.11
N GLY A 142 13.82 -8.26 11.17
CA GLY A 142 13.04 -8.50 12.39
C GLY A 142 11.52 -8.51 12.21
N ILE A 143 10.98 -7.87 11.17
CA ILE A 143 9.53 -7.82 10.90
C ILE A 143 9.10 -8.73 9.76
N ALA A 144 10.06 -9.34 9.05
CA ALA A 144 9.82 -10.11 7.83
C ALA A 144 8.87 -11.30 8.05
N ALA A 145 9.05 -12.07 9.14
CA ALA A 145 8.17 -13.19 9.47
C ALA A 145 6.72 -12.71 9.71
N ARG A 146 6.56 -11.57 10.39
CA ARG A 146 5.25 -10.98 10.69
C ARG A 146 4.53 -10.53 9.42
N VAL A 147 5.25 -9.85 8.52
CA VAL A 147 4.71 -9.43 7.22
C VAL A 147 4.30 -10.63 6.38
N HIS A 148 5.09 -11.71 6.38
CA HIS A 148 4.77 -12.95 5.67
C HIS A 148 3.49 -13.62 6.17
N GLU A 149 3.32 -13.73 7.50
CA GLU A 149 2.11 -14.27 8.12
C GLU A 149 0.86 -13.46 7.74
N LEU A 150 0.96 -12.13 7.81
CA LEU A 150 -0.13 -11.21 7.48
C LEU A 150 -0.49 -11.27 5.99
N ALA A 151 0.50 -11.27 5.10
CA ALA A 151 0.29 -11.43 3.66
C ALA A 151 -0.37 -12.78 3.33
N THR A 152 0.05 -13.85 4.01
CA THR A 152 -0.54 -15.18 3.87
C THR A 152 -2.01 -15.19 4.32
N ALA A 153 -2.32 -14.62 5.48
CA ALA A 153 -3.68 -14.54 6.01
C ALA A 153 -4.60 -13.65 5.15
N ALA A 154 -4.05 -12.58 4.57
CA ALA A 154 -4.76 -11.70 3.63
C ALA A 154 -4.92 -12.31 2.23
N GLN A 155 -4.27 -13.44 1.97
CA GLN A 155 -4.10 -14.03 0.65
C GLN A 155 -3.37 -13.14 -0.36
N ALA A 156 -2.69 -12.08 0.09
CA ALA A 156 -1.85 -11.24 -0.73
C ALA A 156 -0.57 -11.97 -1.19
N GLY A 157 -0.01 -11.51 -2.31
CA GLY A 157 1.32 -11.90 -2.76
C GLY A 157 2.40 -11.16 -2.01
N LEU A 158 3.53 -11.82 -1.81
CA LEU A 158 4.73 -11.25 -1.19
C LEU A 158 5.96 -11.83 -1.90
N ILE A 159 6.73 -10.99 -2.56
CA ILE A 159 7.97 -11.38 -3.25
C ILE A 159 9.09 -10.38 -2.93
N VAL A 160 10.33 -10.74 -3.26
CA VAL A 160 11.46 -9.82 -3.30
C VAL A 160 11.85 -9.62 -4.77
N ASP A 161 12.04 -8.37 -5.18
CA ASP A 161 12.48 -8.05 -6.54
C ASP A 161 14.01 -8.09 -6.70
N ASP A 162 14.49 -7.93 -7.93
CA ASP A 162 15.93 -8.00 -8.25
C ASP A 162 16.76 -6.88 -7.58
N SER A 163 16.10 -5.86 -7.02
CA SER A 163 16.73 -4.77 -6.25
C SER A 163 16.75 -5.04 -4.74
N GLY A 164 16.23 -6.19 -4.31
CA GLY A 164 16.14 -6.59 -2.91
C GLY A 164 15.00 -5.92 -2.15
N ARG A 165 14.03 -5.31 -2.85
CA ARG A 165 12.84 -4.71 -2.24
C ARG A 165 11.76 -5.76 -2.13
N ALA A 166 11.06 -5.77 -1.00
CA ALA A 166 9.86 -6.57 -0.88
C ALA A 166 8.70 -5.89 -1.62
N GLN A 167 7.80 -6.68 -2.19
CA GLN A 167 6.57 -6.21 -2.81
C GLN A 167 5.39 -7.00 -2.25
N ILE A 168 4.41 -6.29 -1.69
CA ILE A 168 3.10 -6.86 -1.39
C ILE A 168 2.14 -6.49 -2.51
N TYR A 169 1.38 -7.46 -3.02
CA TYR A 169 0.56 -7.24 -4.20
C TYR A 169 -0.71 -8.11 -4.20
N GLY A 170 -1.68 -7.75 -5.04
CA GLY A 170 -2.98 -8.43 -5.13
C GLY A 170 -3.52 -8.49 -6.55
N GLY A 171 -4.47 -9.40 -6.80
CA GLY A 171 -5.25 -9.37 -8.05
C GLY A 171 -6.32 -8.29 -8.05
N SER A 172 -6.61 -7.71 -6.89
CA SER A 172 -7.47 -6.56 -6.67
C SER A 172 -6.95 -5.75 -5.47
N TYR A 173 -7.59 -4.62 -5.18
CA TYR A 173 -7.29 -3.90 -3.93
C TYR A 173 -7.69 -4.69 -2.68
N ARG A 174 -8.56 -5.71 -2.80
CA ARG A 174 -9.15 -6.40 -1.63
C ARG A 174 -8.09 -7.13 -0.82
N GLU A 175 -7.10 -7.74 -1.48
CA GLU A 175 -6.01 -8.43 -0.79
C GLU A 175 -5.14 -7.45 0.01
N LEU A 176 -4.87 -6.27 -0.53
CA LEU A 176 -4.10 -5.21 0.14
C LEU A 176 -4.87 -4.57 1.29
N LEU A 177 -6.15 -4.27 1.07
CA LEU A 177 -7.05 -3.81 2.12
C LEU A 177 -7.13 -4.84 3.26
N ARG A 178 -7.31 -6.13 2.93
CA ARG A 178 -7.39 -7.19 3.93
C ARG A 178 -6.08 -7.33 4.72
N PHE A 179 -4.93 -7.17 4.07
CA PHE A 179 -3.63 -7.13 4.73
C PHE A 179 -3.57 -5.98 5.76
N ALA A 180 -4.00 -4.78 5.37
CA ALA A 180 -4.02 -3.63 6.26
C ALA A 180 -4.96 -3.82 7.46
N GLU A 181 -6.14 -4.40 7.26
CA GLU A 181 -7.09 -4.72 8.34
C GLU A 181 -6.50 -5.70 9.35
N LEU A 182 -5.92 -6.81 8.87
CA LEU A 182 -5.27 -7.81 9.72
C LEU A 182 -4.07 -7.22 10.48
N THR A 183 -3.37 -6.28 9.85
CA THR A 183 -2.24 -5.56 10.46
C THR A 183 -2.73 -4.70 11.63
N LEU A 184 -3.82 -3.94 11.44
CA LEU A 184 -4.44 -3.13 12.49
C LEU A 184 -4.97 -4.00 13.65
N GLU A 185 -5.64 -5.12 13.35
CA GLU A 185 -6.17 -6.05 14.35
C GLU A 185 -5.10 -6.53 15.33
N VAL A 186 -3.86 -6.74 14.86
CA VAL A 186 -2.78 -7.20 15.73
C VAL A 186 -1.97 -6.06 16.35
N GLY A 187 -1.75 -4.96 15.63
CA GLY A 187 -1.11 -3.76 16.21
C GLY A 187 -1.91 -3.18 17.38
N GLY A 188 -3.25 -3.26 17.31
CA GLY A 188 -4.13 -2.87 18.42
C GLY A 188 -4.04 -3.78 19.66
N LEU A 189 -3.55 -5.02 19.52
CA LEU A 189 -3.36 -5.94 20.64
C LEU A 189 -2.03 -5.72 21.38
N GLU A 190 -1.03 -5.13 20.71
CA GLU A 190 0.29 -4.83 21.31
C GLU A 190 0.32 -3.45 22.01
N ALA A 191 -0.68 -2.61 21.78
CA ALA A 191 -0.82 -1.28 22.37
C ALA A 191 -1.59 -1.25 23.72
N VAL A 192 -1.96 -2.41 24.27
CA VAL A 192 -2.75 -2.57 25.52
C VAL A 192 -1.90 -3.15 26.65
#